data_AF-A0A968FPW1-F1
#
_entry.id   AF-A0A968FPW1-F1
#
_cell.length_a   1.000
_cell.length_b   1.000
_cell.length_c   1.000
_cell.angle_alpha   90.00
_cell.angle_beta   90.00
_cell.angle_gamma   90.00
#
_symmetry.space_group_name_H-M   'P 1'
#
loop_
_entity.id
_entity.type
_entity.pdbx_description
1 polymer ?
#
loop_
_entity_poly.entity_id
_entity_poly.type
_entity_poly.pdbx_seq_one_letter_code
_entity_poly.pdbx_strand_id
1 'polypeptide(L)'
;MAGNDINQWLSELGLSRYQGMFANNDIDFRTLPHLTEEDFRELGIFLGHRRLLMRAIADLSAATRAAGGSGQFDPREAATP
;
A
#
# COMPACT_ATOMS: atom_id res chain seq x y z
N MET A 1 9.74 -7.10 15.87
CA MET A 1 10.23 -7.46 14.53
C MET A 1 9.61 -6.44 13.60
N ALA A 2 10.40 -5.44 13.20
CA ALA A 2 9.89 -4.26 12.53
C ALA A 2 9.48 -4.63 11.09
N GLY A 3 8.18 -4.64 10.83
CA GLY A 3 7.58 -4.96 9.54
C GLY A 3 7.77 -3.82 8.54
N ASN A 4 8.87 -3.88 7.80
CA ASN A 4 9.15 -2.95 6.70
C ASN A 4 9.53 -3.64 5.38
N ASP A 5 9.43 -4.97 5.32
CA ASP A 5 9.81 -5.77 4.17
C ASP A 5 8.61 -6.09 3.29
N ILE A 6 8.59 -5.57 2.06
CA ILE A 6 7.55 -5.89 1.07
C ILE A 6 7.47 -7.40 0.81
N ASN A 7 8.59 -8.09 0.98
CA ASN A 7 8.66 -9.53 0.89
C ASN A 7 7.75 -10.23 1.91
N GLN A 8 7.81 -9.84 3.19
CA GLN A 8 6.98 -10.46 4.23
C GLN A 8 5.49 -10.20 3.95
N TRP A 9 5.14 -8.98 3.59
CA TRP A 9 3.77 -8.61 3.25
C TRP A 9 3.24 -9.41 2.05
N LEU A 10 4.06 -9.60 1.00
CA LEU A 10 3.70 -10.47 -0.11
C LEU A 10 3.54 -11.93 0.33
N SER A 11 4.36 -12.45 1.26
CA SER A 11 4.17 -13.79 1.81
C SER A 11 2.85 -13.94 2.56
N GLU A 12 2.48 -12.96 3.39
CA GLU A 12 1.22 -12.96 4.16
C GLU A 12 -0.02 -12.94 3.26
N LEU A 13 0.08 -12.28 2.11
CA LEU A 13 -0.97 -12.27 1.08
C LEU A 13 -1.02 -13.56 0.23
N GLY A 14 -0.09 -14.51 0.43
CA GLY A 14 0.06 -15.68 -0.44
C GLY A 14 0.68 -15.36 -1.81
N LEU A 15 1.23 -14.15 -1.96
CA LEU A 15 1.83 -13.58 -3.15
C LEU A 15 3.36 -13.67 -3.15
N SER A 16 3.94 -14.53 -2.30
CA SER A 16 5.40 -14.72 -2.17
C SER A 16 6.11 -14.97 -3.52
N ARG A 17 5.43 -15.59 -4.48
CA ARG A 17 5.97 -15.82 -5.84
C ARG A 17 6.30 -14.53 -6.61
N TYR A 18 5.70 -13.40 -6.24
CA TYR A 18 5.93 -12.11 -6.86
C TYR A 18 7.07 -11.32 -6.22
N GLN A 19 7.64 -11.78 -5.10
CA GLN A 19 8.75 -11.14 -4.39
C GLN A 19 9.92 -10.79 -5.32
N GLY A 20 10.39 -11.77 -6.11
CA GLY A 20 11.49 -11.54 -7.04
C GLY A 20 11.14 -10.54 -8.16
N MET A 21 9.88 -10.53 -8.60
CA MET A 21 9.43 -9.62 -9.64
C MET A 21 9.28 -8.19 -9.10
N PHE A 22 8.77 -8.03 -7.88
CA PHE A 22 8.73 -6.73 -7.20
C PHE A 22 10.13 -6.19 -6.94
N ALA A 23 11.05 -7.02 -6.42
CA ALA A 23 12.45 -6.61 -6.21
C ALA A 23 13.17 -6.25 -7.51
N ASN A 24 12.92 -6.99 -8.60
CA ASN A 24 13.54 -6.71 -9.90
C ASN A 24 13.01 -5.43 -10.57
N ASN A 25 11.85 -4.93 -10.14
CA ASN A 25 11.25 -3.69 -10.65
C ASN A 25 11.36 -2.54 -9.63
N ASP A 26 12.20 -2.68 -8.58
CA ASP A 26 12.33 -1.71 -7.48
C ASP A 26 10.97 -1.27 -6.91
N ILE A 27 10.06 -2.24 -6.74
CA ILE A 27 8.74 -2.02 -6.14
C ILE A 27 8.83 -2.24 -4.64
N ASP A 28 8.49 -1.19 -3.89
CA ASP A 28 8.49 -1.11 -2.44
C ASP A 28 7.16 -0.54 -1.93
N PHE A 29 6.96 -0.50 -0.60
CA PHE A 29 5.80 0.16 0.02
C PHE A 29 5.63 1.64 -0.34
N ARG A 30 6.71 2.29 -0.80
CA ARG A 30 6.67 3.67 -1.27
C ARG A 30 6.10 3.78 -2.68
N THR A 31 6.37 2.81 -3.56
CA THR A 31 5.92 2.80 -4.95
C THR A 31 4.60 2.07 -5.15
N LEU A 32 4.29 1.06 -4.32
CA LEU A 32 3.01 0.34 -4.27
C LEU A 32 1.75 1.23 -4.40
N PRO A 33 1.58 2.32 -3.61
CA PRO A 33 0.40 3.19 -3.73
C PRO A 33 0.39 4.06 -5.00
N HIS A 34 1.49 4.13 -5.73
CA HIS A 34 1.58 4.82 -7.02
C HIS A 34 1.34 3.87 -8.21
N LEU A 35 1.35 2.55 -8.00
CA LEU A 35 1.08 1.56 -9.04
C LEU A 35 -0.42 1.46 -9.33
N THR A 36 -0.75 1.44 -10.62
CA THR A 36 -2.12 1.31 -11.12
C THR A 36 -2.44 -0.13 -11.51
N GLU A 37 -3.71 -0.40 -11.83
CA GLU A 37 -4.13 -1.71 -12.35
C GLU A 37 -3.40 -2.08 -13.66
N GLU A 38 -3.03 -1.07 -14.45
CA GLU A 38 -2.26 -1.22 -15.69
C GLU A 38 -0.81 -1.64 -15.40
N ASP A 39 -0.12 -0.97 -14.48
CA ASP A 39 1.24 -1.37 -14.08
C ASP A 39 1.27 -2.83 -13.62
N PHE A 40 0.32 -3.23 -12.77
CA PHE A 40 0.22 -4.63 -12.33
C PHE A 40 -0.11 -5.60 -13.48
N ARG A 41 -0.79 -5.14 -14.54
CA ARG A 41 -1.05 -5.94 -15.74
C ARG A 41 0.22 -6.11 -16.57
N GLU A 42 1.02 -5.05 -16.74
CA GLU A 42 2.30 -5.08 -17.44
C GLU A 42 3.31 -5.99 -16.75
N LEU A 43 3.29 -6.00 -15.41
CA LEU A 43 4.05 -6.93 -14.58
C LEU A 43 3.58 -8.39 -14.67
N GLY A 44 2.51 -8.68 -15.42
CA GLY A 44 2.00 -10.04 -15.62
C GLY A 44 1.24 -10.61 -14.42
N ILE A 45 0.73 -9.76 -13.52
CA ILE A 45 -0.05 -10.22 -12.36
C ILE A 45 -1.47 -10.59 -12.80
N PHE A 46 -1.97 -11.74 -12.35
CA PHE A 46 -3.34 -12.18 -12.64
C PHE A 46 -4.39 -11.26 -11.99
N LEU A 47 -5.54 -11.10 -12.65
CA LEU A 47 -6.62 -10.20 -12.21
C LEU A 47 -7.02 -10.40 -10.73
N GLY A 48 -7.12 -11.66 -10.28
CA GLY A 48 -7.43 -11.98 -8.89
C GLY A 48 -6.39 -11.46 -7.90
N HIS A 49 -5.10 -11.63 -8.20
CA HIS A 49 -4.00 -11.14 -7.37
C HIS A 49 -3.89 -9.62 -7.40
N ARG A 50 -4.15 -8.98 -8.56
CA ARG A 50 -4.19 -7.51 -8.66
C ARG A 50 -5.24 -6.92 -7.73
N ARG A 51 -6.45 -7.50 -7.71
CA ARG A 51 -7.53 -7.06 -6.82
C ARG A 51 -7.17 -7.24 -5.35
N LEU A 52 -6.49 -8.34 -5.02
CA LEU A 52 -5.97 -8.58 -3.67
C LEU A 52 -4.91 -7.54 -3.27
N LEU A 53 -3.94 -7.26 -4.14
CA LEU A 53 -2.90 -6.25 -3.95
C LEU A 53 -3.52 -4.88 -3.72
N MET A 54 -4.40 -4.42 -4.61
CA MET A 54 -5.06 -3.11 -4.46
C MET A 54 -5.83 -2.98 -3.15
N ARG A 55 -6.53 -4.05 -2.73
CA ARG A 55 -7.23 -4.09 -1.44
C ARG A 55 -6.25 -3.95 -0.28
N ALA A 56 -5.14 -4.69 -0.31
CA ALA A 56 -4.14 -4.68 0.76
C ALA A 56 -3.37 -3.35 0.82
N ILE A 57 -3.09 -2.72 -0.33
CA ILE A 57 -2.48 -1.38 -0.40
C ILE A 57 -3.41 -0.32 0.21
N ALA A 58 -4.72 -0.40 -0.07
CA ALA A 58 -5.70 0.51 0.52
C ALA A 58 -5.75 0.37 2.05
N ASP A 59 -5.69 -0.86 2.56
CA ASP A 59 -5.64 -1.16 4.00
C ASP A 59 -4.36 -0.61 4.65
N LEU A 60 -3.21 -0.80 4.00
CA LEU A 60 -1.92 -0.25 4.42
C LEU A 60 -1.94 1.29 4.47
N SER A 61 -2.54 1.94 3.46
CA SER A 61 -2.69 3.39 3.40
C SER A 61 -3.60 3.93 4.51
N ALA A 62 -4.65 3.17 4.87
CA ALA A 62 -5.50 3.50 6.00
C ALA A 62 -4.76 3.35 7.35
N ALA A 63 -3.98 2.29 7.52
CA ALA A 63 -3.19 2.04 8.72
C ALA A 63 -2.13 3.15 8.96
N THR A 64 -1.42 3.58 7.90
CA THR A 64 -0.44 4.68 8.01
C THR A 64 -1.11 6.02 8.34
N ARG A 65 -2.30 6.31 7.76
CA ARG A 65 -3.07 7.51 8.13
C ARG A 65 -3.57 7.48 9.57
N ALA A 66 -4.02 6.32 10.06
CA ALA A 66 -4.49 6.18 11.43
C ALA A 66 -3.35 6.37 12.44
N ALA A 67 -2.13 5.92 12.13
CA ALA A 67 -0.95 6.14 12.96
C ALA A 67 -0.45 7.60 12.93
N GLY A 68 -0.70 8.35 11.84
CA GLY A 68 -0.34 9.77 11.69
C GLY A 68 -1.43 10.77 12.09
N GLY A 69 -2.61 10.29 12.50
CA GLY A 69 -3.80 11.10 12.78
C GLY A 69 -3.84 11.75 14.16
N SER A 70 -2.75 12.38 14.60
CA SER A 70 -2.79 13.39 15.69
C SER A 70 -2.63 14.76 15.07
N GLY A 71 -3.61 15.14 14.24
CA GLY A 71 -3.66 16.40 13.53
C GLY A 71 -5.10 16.88 13.48
N GLN A 72 -5.67 17.04 14.68
CA GLN A 72 -6.88 17.79 14.93
C GLN A 72 -6.69 19.21 14.35
N PHE A 73 -7.05 19.40 13.09
CA PHE A 73 -7.29 20.74 12.56
C PHE A 73 -8.76 21.04 12.89
N ASP A 74 -9.00 21.65 14.04
CA ASP A 74 -10.31 22.15 14.45
C ASP A 74 -10.64 23.42 13.63
N PRO A 75 -11.57 23.39 12.65
CA PRO A 75 -11.94 24.59 11.88
C PRO A 75 -12.90 25.52 12.66
N ARG A 76 -12.92 25.46 14.00
CA ARG A 76 -13.94 26.11 14.85
C ARG A 76 -13.48 27.43 15.51
N GLU A 77 -12.26 27.90 15.24
CA GLU A 77 -11.74 29.17 15.83
C GLU A 77 -11.89 30.43 14.95
N ALA A 78 -12.36 30.34 13.70
CA ALA A 78 -12.45 31.53 12.83
C ALA A 78 -13.79 32.30 12.89
N ALA A 79 -14.71 31.92 13.79
CA ALA A 79 -16.01 32.59 13.90
C ALA A 79 -16.40 32.80 15.37
N THR A 80 -15.94 33.91 15.95
CA THR A 80 -16.56 34.50 17.14
C THR A 80 -16.39 36.02 17.09
N PRO A 81 -17.26 36.78 17.76
CA PRO A 81 -18.60 37.21 17.36
C PRO A 81 -18.63 38.64 16.76
#